data_AF-A0A5C9C941-F1
#
_entry.id   AF-A0A5C9C941-F1
#
_cell.length_a   1.000
_cell.length_b   1.000
_cell.length_c   1.000
_cell.angle_alpha   90.00
_cell.angle_beta   90.00
_cell.angle_gamma   90.00
#
_symmetry.space_group_name_H-M   'P 1'
#
loop_
_entity.id
_entity.type
_entity.pdbx_description
1 polymer ?
#
loop_
_entity_poly.entity_id
_entity_poly.type
_entity_poly.pdbx_seq_one_letter_code
_entity_poly.pdbx_strand_id
1 'polypeptide(L)'
;MKRLALGADACNSARGMMLALGCIQALKCNSNHCPVGIATQNHWLMAGLDPTNKSVRVANFQRETIKSLSEMLGALGLRNTQELRPWHIMHRVSPTVTKHYGELYDYLDDGELLREPLPPDYKRACEAASAETFSHFRDA
;
A
#
# COMPACT_ATOMS: atom_id res chain seq x y z
N MET A 1 8.35 -1.41 2.56
CA MET A 1 8.75 -2.50 3.47
C MET A 1 7.58 -3.40 3.85
N LYS A 2 6.61 -2.96 4.67
CA LYS A 2 5.44 -3.77 5.11
C LYS A 2 4.81 -4.63 4.00
N ARG A 3 4.45 -3.99 2.88
CA ARG A 3 3.81 -4.65 1.73
C ARG A 3 4.72 -5.64 1.02
N LEU A 4 6.01 -5.33 0.90
CA LEU A 4 7.02 -6.24 0.32
C LEU A 4 7.19 -7.49 1.19
N ALA A 5 7.22 -7.32 2.52
CA ALA A 5 7.30 -8.43 3.46
C ALA A 5 6.07 -9.38 3.42
N LEU A 6 4.92 -8.87 2.94
CA LEU A 6 3.70 -9.65 2.72
C LEU A 6 3.64 -10.28 1.31
N GLY A 7 4.67 -10.11 0.48
CA GLY A 7 4.75 -10.73 -0.84
C GLY A 7 4.46 -9.81 -2.03
N ALA A 8 4.35 -8.48 -1.85
CA ALA A 8 4.25 -7.58 -2.99
C ALA A 8 5.59 -7.47 -3.74
N ASP A 9 5.57 -7.61 -5.07
CA ASP A 9 6.77 -7.40 -5.91
C ASP A 9 7.14 -5.92 -6.05
N ALA A 10 6.14 -5.03 -6.00
CA ALA A 10 6.30 -3.60 -6.17
C ALA A 10 5.32 -2.82 -5.29
N CYS A 11 5.69 -1.57 -4.98
CA CYS A 11 4.86 -0.64 -4.22
C CYS A 11 4.93 0.75 -4.84
N ASN A 12 3.76 1.32 -5.17
CA ASN A 12 3.65 2.67 -5.70
C ASN A 12 3.06 3.62 -4.65
N SER A 13 3.54 4.86 -4.61
CA SER A 13 3.04 5.91 -3.71
C SER A 13 2.42 7.04 -4.50
N ALA A 14 1.10 7.11 -4.58
CA ALA A 14 0.43 8.24 -5.24
C ALA A 14 0.40 9.47 -4.33
N ARG A 15 -0.13 9.33 -3.11
CA ARG A 15 -0.31 10.43 -2.17
C ARG A 15 1.00 11.06 -1.73
N GLY A 16 2.03 10.26 -1.42
CA GLY A 16 3.35 10.77 -1.06
C GLY A 16 3.96 11.59 -2.19
N MET A 17 3.86 11.10 -3.43
CA MET A 17 4.36 11.83 -4.61
C MET A 17 3.58 13.11 -4.87
N MET A 18 2.26 13.11 -4.67
CA MET A 18 1.44 14.32 -4.78
C MET A 18 1.83 15.38 -3.75
N LEU A 19 2.11 14.98 -2.50
CA LEU A 19 2.60 15.90 -1.46
C LEU A 19 4.00 16.44 -1.82
N ALA A 20 4.90 15.58 -2.28
CA ALA A 20 6.24 15.98 -2.74
C ALA A 20 6.16 17.00 -3.89
N LEU A 21 5.25 16.78 -4.84
CA LEU A 21 4.93 17.69 -5.95
C LEU A 21 4.37 19.04 -5.48
N GLY A 22 3.74 19.07 -4.30
CA GLY A 22 3.23 20.29 -3.66
C GLY A 22 1.74 20.31 -3.37
N CYS A 23 1.07 19.15 -3.34
CA CYS A 23 -0.30 19.06 -2.87
C CYS A 23 -0.39 19.50 -1.40
N ILE A 24 -1.31 20.41 -1.12
CA ILE A 24 -1.57 20.92 0.24
C ILE A 24 -2.85 20.35 0.85
N GLN A 25 -3.40 19.29 0.25
CA GLN A 25 -4.65 18.66 0.67
C GLN A 25 -5.86 19.60 0.73
N ALA A 26 -5.97 20.52 -0.24
CA ALA A 26 -7.10 21.45 -0.33
C ALA A 26 -8.47 20.77 -0.58
N LEU A 27 -8.48 19.49 -0.98
CA LEU A 27 -9.69 18.72 -1.32
C LEU A 27 -10.56 19.39 -2.40
N LYS A 28 -9.93 20.09 -3.34
CA LYS A 28 -10.56 20.74 -4.52
C LYS A 28 -10.23 20.04 -5.84
N CYS A 29 -9.79 18.78 -5.78
CA CYS A 29 -9.28 18.06 -6.96
C CYS A 29 -10.35 17.85 -8.03
N ASN A 30 -11.61 17.66 -7.63
CA ASN A 30 -12.74 17.42 -8.53
C ASN A 30 -13.39 18.72 -9.05
N SER A 31 -13.09 19.87 -8.45
CA SER A 31 -13.80 21.12 -8.75
C SER A 31 -13.11 21.97 -9.82
N ASN A 32 -11.99 21.50 -10.39
CA ASN A 32 -11.12 22.27 -11.29
C ASN A 32 -10.43 23.49 -10.64
N HIS A 33 -10.50 23.65 -9.32
CA HIS A 33 -9.96 24.80 -8.58
C HIS A 33 -8.80 24.40 -7.65
N CYS A 34 -7.92 23.50 -8.09
CA CYS A 34 -6.73 23.13 -7.33
C CYS A 34 -5.81 24.36 -7.18
N PRO A 35 -5.60 24.89 -5.96
CA PRO A 35 -4.89 26.17 -5.78
C PRO A 35 -3.38 26.07 -6.05
N VAL A 36 -2.84 24.85 -6.17
CA VAL A 36 -1.42 24.59 -6.41
C VAL A 36 -1.14 24.04 -7.81
N GLY A 37 -2.13 24.09 -8.71
CA GLY A 37 -1.95 23.77 -10.13
C GLY A 37 -1.86 22.29 -10.49
N ILE A 38 -2.04 21.37 -9.54
CA ILE A 38 -1.85 19.93 -9.80
C ILE A 38 -3.07 19.29 -10.47
N ALA A 39 -4.27 19.54 -9.95
CA ALA A 39 -5.52 18.91 -10.40
C ALA A 39 -6.48 19.98 -10.95
N THR A 40 -6.09 20.61 -12.04
CA THR A 40 -6.86 21.68 -12.70
C THR A 40 -6.48 21.75 -14.18
N GLN A 41 -7.45 22.14 -15.02
CA GLN A 41 -7.30 22.48 -16.42
C GLN A 41 -7.32 24.02 -16.64
N ASN A 42 -7.43 24.81 -15.57
CA ASN A 42 -7.35 26.26 -15.65
C ASN A 42 -5.89 26.70 -15.82
N HIS A 43 -5.56 27.30 -16.96
CA HIS A 43 -4.20 27.74 -17.30
C HIS A 43 -3.56 28.65 -16.24
N TRP A 44 -4.34 29.52 -15.58
CA TRP A 44 -3.82 30.41 -14.53
C TRP A 44 -3.38 29.63 -13.28
N LEU A 45 -4.11 28.57 -12.92
CA LEU A 45 -3.76 27.72 -11.79
C LEU A 45 -2.64 26.74 -12.15
N MET A 46 -2.64 26.20 -13.37
CA MET A 46 -1.58 25.31 -13.87
C MET A 46 -0.21 25.99 -13.91
N ALA A 47 -0.13 27.32 -14.00
CA ALA A 47 1.11 28.07 -13.85
C ALA A 47 1.83 27.80 -12.52
N GLY A 48 1.09 27.39 -11.47
CA GLY A 48 1.66 26.93 -10.21
C GLY A 48 2.40 25.58 -10.29
N LEU A 49 2.22 24.81 -11.37
CA LEU A 49 2.90 23.54 -11.65
C LEU A 49 4.17 23.76 -12.47
N ASP A 50 5.20 24.38 -11.89
CA ASP A 50 6.53 24.53 -12.51
C ASP A 50 7.28 23.18 -12.55
N PRO A 51 7.48 22.56 -13.75
CA PRO A 51 8.17 21.28 -13.85
C PRO A 51 9.65 21.37 -13.48
N THR A 52 10.30 22.51 -13.68
CA THR A 52 11.74 22.71 -13.41
C THR A 52 12.01 22.58 -11.92
N ASN A 53 11.18 23.22 -11.08
CA ASN A 53 11.29 23.12 -9.63
C ASN A 53 10.72 21.81 -9.08
N LYS A 54 9.50 21.45 -9.51
CA LYS A 54 8.74 20.38 -8.84
C LYS A 54 9.25 18.98 -9.17
N SER A 55 9.82 18.76 -10.36
CA SER A 55 10.44 17.48 -10.70
C SER A 55 11.59 17.13 -9.74
N VAL A 56 12.43 18.10 -9.38
CA VAL A 56 13.54 17.93 -8.43
C VAL A 56 13.01 17.53 -7.05
N ARG A 57 11.90 18.13 -6.60
CA ARG A 57 11.26 17.78 -5.31
C ARG A 57 10.78 16.33 -5.29
N VAL A 58 10.09 15.90 -6.35
CA VAL A 58 9.60 14.52 -6.48
C VAL A 58 10.77 13.54 -6.55
N ALA A 59 11.81 13.85 -7.33
CA ALA A 59 13.01 13.03 -7.44
C ALA A 59 13.73 12.89 -6.10
N ASN A 60 13.89 13.99 -5.36
CA ASN A 60 14.48 13.98 -4.02
C ASN A 60 13.65 13.12 -3.06
N PHE A 61 12.32 13.28 -3.04
CA PHE A 61 11.44 12.48 -2.18
C PHE A 61 11.56 10.98 -2.49
N GLN A 62 11.57 10.60 -3.77
CA GLN A 62 11.77 9.20 -4.17
C GLN A 62 13.15 8.69 -3.76
N ARG A 63 14.21 9.48 -3.97
CA ARG A 63 15.58 9.09 -3.57
C ARG A 63 15.68 8.84 -2.07
N GLU A 64 15.18 9.75 -1.25
CA GLU A 64 15.20 9.58 0.21
C GLU A 64 14.29 8.43 0.66
N THR A 65 13.17 8.19 -0.02
CA THR A 65 12.31 7.02 0.25
C THR A 65 13.07 5.70 0.05
N ILE A 66 13.81 5.58 -1.06
CA ILE A 66 14.63 4.39 -1.34
C ILE A 66 15.80 4.29 -0.36
N LYS A 67 16.46 5.40 -0.05
CA LYS A 67 17.56 5.44 0.93
C LYS A 67 17.09 4.95 2.31
N SER A 68 15.97 5.46 2.82
CA SER A 68 15.41 5.00 4.10
C SER A 68 15.01 3.53 4.06
N LEU A 69 14.51 3.01 2.94
CA LEU A 69 14.26 1.58 2.79
C LEU A 69 15.56 0.77 2.91
N SER A 70 16.64 1.20 2.25
CA SER A 70 17.95 0.55 2.33
C SER A 70 18.54 0.59 3.74
N GLU A 71 18.41 1.71 4.44
CA GLU A 71 18.83 1.85 5.85
C GLU A 71 18.05 0.88 6.76
N MET A 72 16.73 0.77 6.57
CA MET A 72 15.91 -0.19 7.31
C MET A 72 16.30 -1.65 7.02
N LEU A 73 16.59 -1.99 5.76
CA LEU A 73 17.08 -3.33 5.40
C LEU A 73 18.42 -3.63 6.08
N GLY A 74 19.36 -2.68 6.03
CA GLY A 74 20.66 -2.80 6.69
C GLY A 74 20.53 -2.96 8.21
N ALA A 75 19.61 -2.24 8.84
CA ALA A 75 19.32 -2.37 10.28
C ALA A 75 18.76 -3.76 10.65
N LEU A 76 18.08 -4.43 9.74
CA LEU A 76 17.63 -5.82 9.90
C LEU A 76 18.70 -6.86 9.51
N GLY A 77 19.86 -6.45 9.01
CA GLY A 77 20.89 -7.35 8.48
C GLY A 77 20.52 -7.98 7.13
N LEU A 78 19.55 -7.42 6.41
CA LEU A 78 19.10 -7.91 5.10
C LEU A 78 19.83 -7.17 3.98
N ARG A 79 20.17 -7.90 2.91
CA ARG A 79 20.90 -7.32 1.76
C ARG A 79 19.98 -6.69 0.73
N ASN A 80 18.76 -7.22 0.59
CA ASN A 80 17.81 -6.78 -0.42
C ASN A 80 16.36 -7.04 0.04
N THR A 81 15.40 -6.52 -0.72
CA THR A 81 13.97 -6.63 -0.39
C THR A 81 13.41 -8.04 -0.49
N GLN A 82 14.03 -8.94 -1.28
CA GLN A 82 13.56 -10.32 -1.45
C GLN A 82 13.82 -11.19 -0.22
N GLU A 83 14.67 -10.73 0.69
CA GLU A 83 14.90 -11.36 1.99
C GLU A 83 13.87 -10.94 3.05
N LEU A 84 13.00 -9.96 2.74
CA LEU A 84 11.91 -9.61 3.65
C LEU A 84 10.96 -10.81 3.80
N ARG A 85 10.51 -11.00 5.05
CA ARG A 85 9.59 -12.05 5.44
C ARG A 85 8.55 -11.46 6.38
N PRO A 86 7.37 -12.07 6.50
CA PRO A 86 6.32 -11.58 7.38
C PRO A 86 6.75 -11.41 8.84
N TRP A 87 7.63 -12.28 9.35
CA TRP A 87 8.14 -12.19 10.72
C TRP A 87 9.06 -11.00 10.99
N HIS A 88 9.56 -10.30 9.97
CA HIS A 88 10.34 -9.07 10.15
C HIS A 88 9.47 -7.85 10.51
N ILE A 89 8.14 -7.95 10.42
CA ILE A 89 7.22 -6.85 10.68
C ILE A 89 6.38 -7.15 11.92
N MET A 90 6.69 -6.46 13.01
CA MET A 90 5.91 -6.50 14.25
C MET A 90 4.69 -5.59 14.16
N HIS A 91 3.56 -6.03 14.70
CA HIS A 91 2.33 -5.27 14.75
C HIS A 91 1.59 -5.48 16.07
N ARG A 92 1.27 -4.36 16.70
CA ARG A 92 0.49 -4.34 17.94
C ARG A 92 -0.98 -4.51 17.60
N VAL A 93 -1.55 -5.64 18.03
CA VAL A 93 -2.95 -6.00 17.77
C VAL A 93 -3.88 -5.65 18.91
N SER A 94 -3.34 -5.50 20.12
CA SER A 94 -4.06 -4.99 21.26
C SER A 94 -3.12 -4.19 22.17
N PRO A 95 -3.63 -3.50 23.21
CA PRO A 95 -2.76 -2.84 24.17
C PRO A 95 -1.72 -3.77 24.83
N THR A 96 -1.97 -5.07 24.91
CA THR A 96 -1.08 -6.03 25.59
C THR A 96 -0.44 -7.04 24.65
N VAL A 97 -0.88 -7.13 23.40
CA VAL A 97 -0.44 -8.17 22.46
C VAL A 97 0.21 -7.55 21.23
N THR A 98 1.43 -8.01 20.94
CA THR A 98 2.16 -7.73 19.71
C THR A 98 2.46 -9.04 19.02
N LYS A 99 2.20 -9.11 17.72
CA LYS A 99 2.42 -10.28 16.87
C LYS A 99 3.18 -9.85 15.62
N HIS A 100 3.92 -10.75 15.01
CA HIS A 100 4.47 -10.52 13.68
C HIS A 100 3.48 -10.92 12.58
N TYR A 101 3.70 -10.50 11.33
CA TYR A 101 2.72 -10.78 10.26
C TYR A 101 2.56 -12.25 9.92
N GLY A 102 3.59 -13.07 10.15
CA GLY A 102 3.46 -14.52 10.08
C GLY A 102 2.51 -15.15 11.11
N GLU A 103 2.16 -14.46 12.21
CA GLU A 103 1.18 -14.94 13.20
C GLU A 103 -0.21 -14.33 12.99
N LEU A 104 -0.32 -13.33 12.12
CA LEU A 104 -1.55 -12.56 11.90
C LEU A 104 -2.32 -12.97 10.66
N TYR A 105 -1.62 -13.51 9.68
CA TYR A 105 -2.21 -13.97 8.44
C TYR A 105 -1.96 -15.46 8.32
N ASP A 106 -2.97 -16.18 7.89
CA ASP A 106 -2.85 -17.57 7.50
C ASP A 106 -2.33 -17.64 6.06
N TYR A 107 -1.23 -18.36 5.85
CA TYR A 107 -0.56 -18.48 4.56
C TYR A 107 -0.95 -19.80 3.95
N LEU A 108 -1.76 -19.71 2.88
CA LEU A 108 -2.35 -20.87 2.24
C LEU A 108 -1.35 -21.61 1.36
N ASP A 109 -1.47 -22.93 1.34
CA ASP A 109 -0.80 -23.79 0.37
C ASP A 109 -1.52 -23.74 -0.99
N ASP A 110 -0.79 -24.08 -2.05
CA ASP A 110 -1.35 -24.17 -3.39
C ASP A 110 -2.54 -25.15 -3.43
N GLY A 111 -3.68 -24.66 -3.92
CA GLY A 111 -4.92 -25.44 -4.03
C GLY A 111 -5.59 -25.78 -2.70
N GLU A 112 -5.19 -25.15 -1.58
CA GLU A 112 -5.81 -25.41 -0.27
C GLU A 112 -7.30 -25.00 -0.24
N LEU A 113 -7.65 -23.87 -0.85
CA LEU A 113 -9.05 -23.41 -0.97
C LEU A 113 -9.92 -24.27 -1.91
N LEU A 114 -9.33 -25.27 -2.57
CA LEU A 114 -10.02 -26.18 -3.49
C LEU A 114 -10.28 -27.56 -2.86
N ARG A 115 -9.84 -27.79 -1.61
CA ARG A 115 -9.92 -29.07 -0.91
C ARG A 115 -10.66 -28.91 0.42
N GLU A 116 -11.25 -30.00 0.88
CA GLU A 116 -11.84 -30.08 2.23
C GLU A 116 -10.87 -30.76 3.20
N PRO A 117 -10.81 -30.32 4.47
CA PRO A 117 -11.56 -29.20 5.04
C PRO A 117 -11.00 -27.83 4.64
N LEU A 118 -11.90 -26.86 4.38
CA LEU A 118 -11.49 -25.46 4.14
C LEU A 118 -10.77 -24.84 5.36
N PRO A 119 -9.76 -23.98 5.13
CA PRO A 119 -9.07 -23.22 6.19
C PRO A 119 -10.06 -22.39 7.02
N PRO A 120 -10.00 -22.43 8.37
CA PRO A 120 -11.01 -21.80 9.22
C PRO A 120 -11.26 -20.31 8.93
N ASP A 121 -10.19 -19.55 8.69
CA ASP A 121 -10.25 -18.10 8.45
C ASP A 121 -10.87 -17.75 7.09
N TYR A 122 -10.80 -18.66 6.12
CA TYR A 122 -11.30 -18.47 4.76
C TYR A 122 -12.65 -19.14 4.51
N LYS A 123 -13.01 -20.14 5.31
CA LYS A 123 -14.21 -20.97 5.15
C LYS A 123 -15.47 -20.16 4.87
N ARG A 124 -15.77 -19.17 5.72
CA ARG A 124 -16.95 -18.31 5.56
C ARG A 124 -16.97 -17.57 4.22
N ALA A 125 -15.82 -17.05 3.79
CA ALA A 125 -15.73 -16.31 2.53
C ALA A 125 -15.83 -17.25 1.32
N CYS A 126 -15.22 -18.43 1.38
CA CYS A 126 -15.29 -19.45 0.35
C CYS A 126 -16.71 -20.01 0.18
N GLU A 127 -17.41 -20.32 1.27
CA GLU A 127 -18.79 -20.82 1.24
C GLU A 127 -19.78 -19.77 0.70
N ALA A 128 -19.51 -18.48 0.96
CA ALA A 128 -20.32 -17.38 0.47
C ALA A 128 -20.00 -16.97 -0.99
N ALA A 129 -18.86 -17.40 -1.52
CA ALA A 129 -18.42 -17.02 -2.86
C ALA A 129 -19.31 -17.66 -3.94
N SER A 130 -19.55 -16.92 -5.02
CA SER A 130 -20.28 -17.41 -6.20
C SER A 130 -19.63 -16.87 -7.46
N ALA A 131 -19.47 -17.71 -8.47
CA ALA A 131 -19.05 -17.28 -9.80
C ALA A 131 -20.13 -16.46 -10.52
N GLU A 132 -21.40 -16.65 -10.12
CA GLU A 132 -22.56 -16.08 -10.81
C GLU A 132 -23.00 -14.72 -10.24
N THR A 133 -22.52 -14.34 -9.05
CA THR A 133 -22.94 -13.10 -8.40
C THR A 133 -21.91 -12.56 -7.42
N PHE A 134 -21.83 -11.23 -7.37
CA PHE A 134 -21.05 -10.48 -6.36
C PHE A 134 -21.90 -10.09 -5.14
N SER A 135 -23.17 -10.50 -5.07
CA SER A 135 -24.05 -10.24 -3.92
C SER A 135 -23.55 -10.97 -2.67
N HIS A 136 -23.47 -10.25 -1.55
CA HIS A 136 -22.92 -10.76 -0.29
C HIS A 136 -23.83 -11.71 0.50
N PHE A 137 -25.04 -11.99 0.01
CA PHE A 137 -26.05 -12.79 0.71
C PHE A 137 -26.57 -13.89 -0.20
N ARG A 138 -26.47 -15.14 0.24
CA ARG A 138 -27.47 -16.15 -0.08
C ARG A 138 -28.52 -16.00 1.00
N ASP A 139 -29.71 -15.54 0.63
CA ASP A 139 -30.84 -15.46 1.55
C ASP A 139 -31.04 -16.81 2.24
N ALA A 140 -31.29 -16.76 3.55
CA ALA A 140 -31.52 -17.90 4.42
C ALA A 140 -32.73 -18.75 4.00
#